data_AF-A0A416D7X3-F1
#
_entry.id   AF-A0A416D7X3-F1
#
_cell.length_a   1.000
_cell.length_b   1.000
_cell.length_c   1.000
_cell.angle_alpha   90.00
_cell.angle_beta   90.00
_cell.angle_gamma   90.00
#
_symmetry.space_group_name_H-M   'P 1'
#
loop_
_entity.id
_entity.type
_entity.pdbx_description
1 polymer ?
#
loop_
_entity_poly.entity_id
_entity_poly.type
_entity_poly.pdbx_seq_one_letter_code
_entity_poly.pdbx_strand_id
1 'polypeptide(L)'
;MIKKIQQDFSYYSHEFKDNYRKGVHRLRTILASRAQAQAFVSNAGGVAVVLGYEPETPDKNAQELYALLAASPYIENAVQTFLGSIYEAGAESQDAMYADSARCLEILHDPVMARAAGAGTVSAGKWIATLAGQSCAAYTDIAAVAASETAMTAVAASETAMAAVVSNATALNVVATSQAAMNAVAASETAMTAVIANTAAFNTVVTSHVAMNAVASSYVAVAAVYESAVAVETVKANETAWATLTGASSAVMGKAAAKLAGLNPADYADMTAIASSSAAMSAVAASQTAMAAIASSQTAMAAIASSQTAMAAVAASYVAVAAVYGSAVAVDAVKANETAWATLTGATSAVMGKAVAVLSGLNPDSYADMTAVASSSTAMTAIIGNSTALNAVVSSSTAMAAIEKSQVAKDAIAASDMATAKYAVGAAGLKPADYANMAAVAASQTAMAAIA
;
A
#
# COMPACT_ATOMS: atom_id res chain seq x y z
N MET A 1 -12.68 6.09 58.42
CA MET A 1 -13.01 6.52 57.03
C MET A 1 -13.52 5.36 56.18
N ILE A 2 -12.82 4.22 56.13
CA ILE A 2 -13.16 3.03 55.33
C ILE A 2 -14.61 2.53 55.53
N LYS A 3 -15.09 2.43 56.79
CA LYS A 3 -16.47 1.97 57.08
C LYS A 3 -17.56 2.84 56.44
N LYS A 4 -17.34 4.16 56.34
CA LYS A 4 -18.31 5.08 55.72
C LYS A 4 -18.32 4.92 54.20
N ILE A 5 -17.15 4.81 53.57
CA ILE A 5 -17.03 4.59 52.12
C ILE A 5 -17.73 3.29 51.72
N GLN A 6 -17.55 2.21 52.50
CA GLN A 6 -18.22 0.93 52.27
C GLN A 6 -19.75 1.04 52.41
N GLN A 7 -20.24 1.73 53.44
CA GLN A 7 -21.67 1.98 53.62
C GLN A 7 -22.27 2.77 52.47
N ASP A 8 -21.62 3.87 52.07
CA ASP A 8 -22.06 4.71 50.97
C ASP A 8 -22.03 3.93 49.64
N PHE A 9 -21.00 3.12 49.41
CA PHE A 9 -20.91 2.24 48.24
C PHE A 9 -22.09 1.26 48.20
N SER A 10 -22.41 0.58 49.30
CA SER A 10 -23.55 -0.32 49.36
C SER A 10 -24.88 0.40 49.09
N TYR A 11 -25.05 1.60 49.66
CA TYR A 11 -26.24 2.42 49.43
C TYR A 11 -26.40 2.81 47.95
N TYR A 12 -25.36 3.38 47.34
CA TYR A 12 -25.43 3.79 45.93
C TYR A 12 -25.46 2.60 44.97
N SER A 13 -24.85 1.46 45.33
CA SER A 13 -24.96 0.24 44.54
C SER A 13 -26.41 -0.21 44.48
N HIS A 14 -27.14 -0.20 45.60
CA HIS A 14 -28.57 -0.51 45.60
C HIS A 14 -29.38 0.52 44.80
N GLU A 15 -29.15 1.82 44.99
CA GLU A 15 -29.88 2.88 44.27
C GLU A 15 -29.66 2.83 42.74
N PHE A 16 -28.46 2.46 42.29
CA PHE A 16 -28.10 2.51 40.88
C PHE A 16 -28.17 1.17 40.15
N LYS A 17 -27.90 0.05 40.82
CA LYS A 17 -27.68 -1.25 40.17
C LYS A 17 -28.80 -2.28 40.40
N ASP A 18 -29.60 -2.18 41.46
CA ASP A 18 -30.68 -3.14 41.71
C ASP A 18 -31.82 -3.02 40.67
N ASN A 19 -32.08 -1.79 40.21
CA ASN A 19 -32.95 -1.55 39.08
C ASN A 19 -32.32 -0.49 38.16
N TYR A 20 -31.51 -0.96 37.22
CA TYR A 20 -30.69 -0.11 36.36
C TYR A 20 -31.46 1.01 35.65
N ARG A 21 -32.67 0.76 35.14
CA ARG A 21 -33.47 1.79 34.47
C ARG A 21 -33.87 2.91 35.43
N LYS A 22 -34.18 2.56 36.68
CA LYS A 22 -34.44 3.54 37.75
C LYS A 22 -33.14 4.20 38.22
N GLY A 23 -32.05 3.44 38.30
CA GLY A 23 -30.72 3.93 38.69
C GLY A 23 -30.16 5.00 37.76
N VAL A 24 -30.21 4.77 36.44
CA VAL A 24 -29.83 5.75 35.41
C VAL A 24 -30.69 7.01 35.52
N HIS A 25 -32.01 6.87 35.72
CA HIS A 25 -32.89 8.01 35.94
C HIS A 25 -32.53 8.76 37.24
N ARG A 26 -32.22 8.03 38.31
CA ARG A 26 -31.85 8.59 39.61
C ARG A 26 -30.54 9.38 39.54
N LEU A 27 -29.50 8.83 38.91
CA LEU A 27 -28.24 9.55 38.70
C LEU A 27 -28.48 10.82 37.89
N ARG A 28 -29.31 10.75 36.83
CA ARG A 28 -29.69 11.93 36.05
C ARG A 28 -30.37 13.00 36.90
N THR A 29 -31.29 12.62 37.79
CA THR A 29 -31.93 13.54 38.74
C THR A 29 -30.93 14.17 39.70
N ILE A 30 -30.01 13.37 40.25
CA ILE A 30 -28.94 13.85 41.14
C ILE A 30 -28.08 14.89 40.44
N LEU A 31 -27.62 14.59 39.21
CA LEU A 31 -26.74 15.47 38.43
C LEU A 31 -27.44 16.75 37.94
N ALA A 32 -28.78 16.77 37.87
CA ALA A 32 -29.56 17.95 37.49
C ALA A 32 -29.63 19.03 38.59
N SER A 33 -29.39 18.67 39.86
CA SER A 33 -29.38 19.62 40.97
C SER A 33 -27.94 19.86 41.44
N ARG A 34 -27.47 21.11 41.37
CA ARG A 34 -26.09 21.47 41.79
C ARG A 34 -25.74 20.97 43.18
N ALA A 35 -26.63 21.14 44.15
CA ALA A 35 -26.40 20.72 45.52
C ALA A 35 -26.30 19.19 45.64
N GLN A 36 -27.18 18.45 44.97
CA GLN A 36 -27.17 16.99 44.98
C GLN A 36 -25.97 16.42 44.22
N ALA A 37 -25.63 17.02 43.08
CA ALA A 37 -24.47 16.66 42.28
C ALA A 37 -23.18 16.86 43.09
N GLN A 38 -23.01 18.03 43.73
CA GLN A 38 -21.85 18.30 44.58
C GLN A 38 -21.74 17.31 45.76
N ALA A 39 -22.85 17.00 46.42
CA ALA A 39 -22.89 16.00 47.48
C ALA A 39 -22.51 14.60 46.97
N PHE A 40 -22.99 14.23 45.78
CA PHE A 40 -22.70 12.95 45.14
C PHE A 40 -21.24 12.82 44.73
N VAL A 41 -20.70 13.80 43.98
CA VAL A 41 -19.31 13.71 43.48
C VAL A 41 -18.27 13.85 44.58
N SER A 42 -18.63 14.38 45.74
CA SER A 42 -17.78 14.39 46.95
C SER A 42 -17.89 13.09 47.77
N ASN A 43 -18.71 12.13 47.34
CA ASN A 43 -18.91 10.85 48.02
C ASN A 43 -18.08 9.75 47.34
N ALA A 44 -16.97 9.34 47.96
CA ALA A 44 -16.08 8.30 47.45
C ALA A 44 -16.79 6.97 47.17
N GLY A 45 -17.73 6.55 48.02
CA GLY A 45 -18.50 5.32 47.81
C GLY A 45 -19.43 5.44 46.60
N GLY A 46 -20.12 6.57 46.46
CA GLY A 46 -21.02 6.85 45.34
C GLY A 46 -20.32 6.94 43.98
N VAL A 47 -19.20 7.68 43.92
CA VAL A 47 -18.42 7.78 42.67
C VAL A 47 -17.76 6.46 42.30
N ALA A 48 -17.34 5.63 43.28
CA ALA A 48 -16.78 4.31 43.02
C ALA A 48 -17.79 3.33 42.40
N VAL A 49 -19.09 3.48 42.68
CA VAL A 49 -20.14 2.65 42.02
C VAL A 49 -20.17 2.88 40.50
N VAL A 50 -19.85 4.10 40.06
CA VAL A 50 -19.89 4.52 38.64
C VAL A 50 -18.51 4.39 37.98
N LEU A 51 -17.45 4.95 38.58
CA LEU A 51 -16.10 4.98 38.02
C LEU A 51 -15.32 3.68 38.27
N GLY A 52 -15.60 2.97 39.35
CA GLY A 52 -14.87 1.77 39.79
C GLY A 52 -15.24 0.47 39.07
N TYR A 53 -15.98 0.56 37.97
CA TYR A 53 -16.46 -0.60 37.23
C TYR A 53 -15.41 -1.19 36.26
N GLU A 54 -15.41 -2.48 35.96
CA GLU A 54 -14.39 -3.09 35.10
C GLU A 54 -14.74 -2.97 33.60
N PRO A 55 -13.90 -2.30 32.77
CA PRO A 55 -14.22 -2.08 31.36
C PRO A 55 -14.34 -3.36 30.52
N GLU A 56 -13.69 -4.45 30.93
CA GLU A 56 -13.62 -5.70 30.16
C GLU A 56 -14.85 -6.59 30.28
N THR A 57 -15.74 -6.31 31.25
CA THR A 57 -16.99 -7.06 31.43
C THR A 57 -18.26 -6.25 31.13
N PRO A 58 -18.28 -5.40 30.08
CA PRO A 58 -19.19 -4.28 29.97
C PRO A 58 -20.67 -4.66 30.03
N ASP A 59 -21.36 -4.13 31.03
CA ASP A 59 -22.81 -4.11 31.09
C ASP A 59 -23.31 -2.74 30.61
N LYS A 60 -24.32 -2.76 29.75
CA LYS A 60 -24.88 -1.57 29.11
C LYS A 60 -25.26 -0.48 30.11
N ASN A 61 -25.66 -0.86 31.32
CA ASN A 61 -26.16 0.09 32.30
C ASN A 61 -25.04 0.79 33.05
N ALA A 62 -23.97 0.09 33.44
CA ALA A 62 -22.77 0.72 33.97
C ALA A 62 -22.15 1.69 32.95
N GLN A 63 -22.18 1.33 31.66
CA GLN A 63 -21.78 2.24 30.59
C GLN A 63 -22.66 3.49 30.52
N GLU A 64 -23.98 3.35 30.65
CA GLU A 64 -24.90 4.51 30.68
C GLU A 64 -24.68 5.40 31.91
N LEU A 65 -24.44 4.82 33.10
CA LEU A 65 -24.12 5.57 34.31
C LEU A 65 -22.79 6.33 34.16
N TYR A 66 -21.77 5.66 33.64
CA TYR A 66 -20.47 6.27 33.35
C TYR A 66 -20.63 7.41 32.33
N ALA A 67 -21.33 7.18 31.23
CA ALA A 67 -21.56 8.19 30.20
C ALA A 67 -22.30 9.43 30.76
N LEU A 68 -23.29 9.23 31.63
CA LEU A 68 -23.98 10.34 32.31
C LEU A 68 -23.04 11.15 33.20
N LEU A 69 -22.20 10.49 33.99
CA LEU A 69 -21.25 11.17 34.88
C LEU A 69 -20.14 11.86 34.08
N ALA A 70 -19.58 11.20 33.06
CA ALA A 70 -18.52 11.73 32.19
C ALA A 70 -18.99 12.93 31.39
N ALA A 71 -20.25 12.96 30.94
CA ALA A 71 -20.84 14.12 30.28
C ALA A 71 -21.23 15.26 31.25
N SER A 72 -21.14 15.05 32.57
CA SER A 72 -21.53 16.05 33.55
C SER A 72 -20.40 17.08 33.79
N PRO A 73 -20.73 18.33 34.13
CA PRO A 73 -19.73 19.33 34.49
C PRO A 73 -19.02 19.03 35.83
N TYR A 74 -19.39 17.94 36.51
CA TYR A 74 -18.85 17.55 37.81
C TYR A 74 -17.89 16.36 37.71
N ILE A 75 -17.58 15.87 36.50
CA ILE A 75 -16.72 14.69 36.30
C ILE A 75 -15.34 14.86 36.96
N GLU A 76 -14.73 16.03 36.84
CA GLU A 76 -13.40 16.28 37.40
C GLU A 76 -13.36 16.11 38.92
N ASN A 77 -14.41 16.58 39.61
CA ASN A 77 -14.55 16.39 41.05
C ASN A 77 -14.79 14.92 41.41
N ALA A 78 -15.55 14.19 40.57
CA ALA A 78 -15.83 12.78 40.79
C ALA A 78 -14.57 11.93 40.61
N VAL A 79 -13.78 12.19 39.56
CA VAL A 79 -12.50 11.52 39.31
C VAL A 79 -11.52 11.82 40.43
N GLN A 80 -11.40 13.09 40.83
CA GLN A 80 -10.54 13.47 41.94
C GLN A 80 -10.95 12.77 43.25
N THR A 81 -12.25 12.71 43.55
CA THR A 81 -12.75 12.01 44.75
C THR A 81 -12.51 10.51 44.70
N PHE A 82 -12.70 9.89 43.53
CA PHE A 82 -12.49 8.45 43.34
C PHE A 82 -11.01 8.09 43.48
N LEU A 83 -10.14 8.69 42.67
CA LEU A 83 -8.70 8.41 42.73
C LEU A 83 -8.10 8.90 44.06
N GLY A 84 -8.59 10.01 44.61
CA GLY A 84 -8.19 10.51 45.93
C GLY A 84 -8.57 9.60 47.09
N SER A 85 -9.55 8.70 46.90
CA SER A 85 -9.86 7.65 47.88
C SER A 85 -8.89 6.47 47.84
N ILE A 86 -8.11 6.35 46.76
CA ILE A 86 -7.10 5.31 46.52
C ILE A 86 -5.71 5.86 46.87
N TYR A 87 -5.41 7.07 46.41
CA TYR A 87 -4.14 7.77 46.62
C TYR A 87 -4.39 9.06 47.40
N GLU A 88 -3.83 9.18 48.60
CA GLU A 88 -4.05 10.35 49.48
C GLU A 88 -3.74 11.69 48.77
N ALA A 89 -2.74 11.72 47.88
CA ALA A 89 -2.40 12.89 47.08
C ALA A 89 -3.56 13.43 46.22
N GLY A 90 -4.51 12.59 45.80
CA GLY A 90 -5.67 13.03 45.03
C GLY A 90 -6.71 13.80 45.82
N ALA A 91 -6.72 13.63 47.14
CA ALA A 91 -7.57 14.43 48.00
C ALA A 91 -7.15 15.91 47.99
N GLU A 92 -5.91 16.23 47.64
CA GLU A 92 -5.37 17.59 47.64
C GLU A 92 -5.71 18.36 46.35
N SER A 93 -5.29 17.84 45.19
CA SER A 93 -5.54 18.44 43.88
C SER A 93 -5.30 17.43 42.76
N GLN A 94 -5.77 17.74 41.54
CA GLN A 94 -5.40 16.96 40.37
C GLN A 94 -3.89 17.05 40.05
N ASP A 95 -3.25 18.19 40.35
CA ASP A 95 -1.80 18.32 40.18
C ASP A 95 -1.05 17.40 41.14
N ALA A 96 -1.43 17.37 42.41
CA ALA A 96 -0.87 16.45 43.39
C ALA A 96 -1.11 14.98 42.99
N MET A 97 -2.28 14.65 42.44
CA MET A 97 -2.59 13.31 41.91
C MET A 97 -1.70 12.89 40.74
N TYR A 98 -1.36 13.81 39.83
CA TYR A 98 -0.62 13.43 38.61
C TYR A 98 0.86 13.82 38.62
N ALA A 99 1.38 14.47 39.66
CA ALA A 99 2.79 14.84 39.74
C ALA A 99 3.77 13.65 39.85
N ASP A 100 3.30 12.45 40.22
CA ASP A 100 4.11 11.25 40.39
C ASP A 100 4.02 10.35 39.14
N SER A 101 5.14 10.16 38.46
CA SER A 101 5.22 9.34 37.25
C SER A 101 5.02 7.85 37.50
N ALA A 102 5.47 7.31 38.64
CA ALA A 102 5.26 5.91 38.98
C ALA A 102 3.78 5.62 39.19
N ARG A 103 3.08 6.51 39.90
CA ARG A 103 1.62 6.43 40.07
C ARG A 103 0.87 6.55 38.75
N CYS A 104 1.28 7.46 37.85
CA CYS A 104 0.65 7.59 36.54
C CYS A 104 0.80 6.30 35.71
N LEU A 105 1.92 5.60 35.85
CA LEU A 105 2.17 4.31 35.22
C LEU A 105 1.34 3.17 35.85
N GLU A 106 1.16 3.16 37.17
CA GLU A 106 0.23 2.26 37.84
C GLU A 106 -1.21 2.45 37.34
N ILE A 107 -1.66 3.72 37.25
CA ILE A 107 -2.98 4.06 36.69
C ILE A 107 -3.14 3.54 35.26
N LEU A 108 -2.09 3.62 34.43
CA LEU A 108 -2.14 3.11 33.05
C LEU A 108 -2.35 1.60 32.97
N HIS A 109 -1.75 0.85 33.89
CA HIS A 109 -1.83 -0.61 33.90
C HIS A 109 -3.08 -1.16 34.60
N ASP A 110 -3.85 -0.32 35.29
CA ASP A 110 -5.14 -0.69 35.88
C ASP A 110 -6.29 -0.16 35.00
N PRO A 111 -7.08 -1.04 34.33
CA PRO A 111 -8.14 -0.62 33.42
C PRO A 111 -9.22 0.27 34.05
N VAL A 112 -9.51 0.09 35.35
CA VAL A 112 -10.51 0.87 36.08
C VAL A 112 -9.97 2.27 36.36
N MET A 113 -8.73 2.35 36.84
CA MET A 113 -8.08 3.63 37.12
C MET A 113 -7.80 4.41 35.84
N ALA A 114 -7.31 3.75 34.78
CA ALA A 114 -7.08 4.37 33.47
C ALA A 114 -8.38 4.97 32.91
N ARG A 115 -9.50 4.23 33.01
CA ARG A 115 -10.80 4.76 32.57
C ARG A 115 -11.23 5.96 33.40
N ALA A 116 -11.03 5.92 34.72
CA ALA A 116 -11.38 7.05 35.60
C ALA A 116 -10.50 8.28 35.32
N ALA A 117 -9.18 8.12 35.24
CA ALA A 117 -8.25 9.18 34.88
C ALA A 117 -8.55 9.78 33.50
N GLY A 118 -9.08 8.96 32.59
CA GLY A 118 -9.46 9.38 31.26
C GLY A 118 -10.86 10.00 31.11
N ALA A 119 -11.68 10.00 32.17
CA ALA A 119 -13.09 10.36 32.05
C ALA A 119 -13.34 11.85 31.80
N GLY A 120 -12.46 12.71 32.32
CA GLY A 120 -12.50 14.16 32.18
C GLY A 120 -11.31 14.72 31.41
N THR A 121 -11.44 15.92 30.86
CA THR A 121 -10.38 16.56 30.06
C THR A 121 -9.21 17.05 30.90
N VAL A 122 -9.46 17.52 32.13
CA VAL A 122 -8.41 18.03 33.04
C VAL A 122 -7.59 16.85 33.54
N SER A 123 -8.26 15.84 34.07
CA SER A 123 -7.63 14.61 34.56
C SER A 123 -6.81 13.91 33.48
N ALA A 124 -7.39 13.73 32.28
CA ALA A 124 -6.70 13.08 31.16
C ALA A 124 -5.48 13.88 30.71
N GLY A 125 -5.59 15.20 30.58
CA GLY A 125 -4.47 16.06 30.17
C GLY A 125 -3.30 16.00 31.15
N LYS A 126 -3.60 16.11 32.44
CA LYS A 126 -2.58 16.07 33.50
C LYS A 126 -1.89 14.71 33.56
N TRP A 127 -2.67 13.64 33.52
CA TRP A 127 -2.15 12.27 33.49
C TRP A 127 -1.25 12.00 32.28
N ILE A 128 -1.71 12.34 31.07
CA ILE A 128 -0.97 12.12 29.81
C ILE A 128 0.30 12.98 29.77
N ALA A 129 0.25 14.23 30.25
CA ALA A 129 1.43 15.09 30.33
C ALA A 129 2.52 14.45 31.21
N THR A 130 2.17 13.92 32.38
CA THR A 130 3.14 13.24 33.25
C THR A 130 3.69 11.97 32.62
N LEU A 131 2.85 11.15 31.97
CA LEU A 131 3.31 9.96 31.23
C LEU A 131 4.28 10.30 30.08
N ALA A 132 4.22 11.53 29.56
CA ALA A 132 5.15 12.06 28.58
C ALA A 132 6.40 12.73 29.21
N GLY A 133 6.57 12.62 30.53
CA GLY A 133 7.68 13.24 31.26
C GLY A 133 7.57 14.77 31.39
N GLN A 134 6.40 15.34 31.12
CA GLN A 134 6.14 16.77 31.32
C GLN A 134 5.56 17.03 32.71
N SER A 135 5.66 18.28 33.17
CA SER A 135 4.97 18.69 34.41
C SER A 135 3.47 18.86 34.14
N CYS A 136 2.62 18.07 34.81
CA CYS A 136 1.17 18.19 34.68
C CYS A 136 0.61 19.56 35.11
N ALA A 137 1.31 20.27 36.00
CA ALA A 137 0.92 21.61 36.45
C ALA A 137 1.04 22.67 35.33
N ALA A 138 1.82 22.39 34.28
CA ALA A 138 1.97 23.30 33.14
C ALA A 138 0.75 23.30 32.20
N TYR A 139 -0.16 22.32 32.35
CA TYR A 139 -1.29 22.12 31.43
C TYR A 139 -2.60 22.08 32.21
N THR A 140 -3.57 22.87 31.75
CA THR A 140 -4.90 22.94 32.37
C THR A 140 -5.74 21.71 32.05
N ASP A 141 -5.61 21.16 30.84
CA ASP A 141 -6.36 19.99 30.37
C ASP A 141 -5.70 19.38 29.12
N ILE A 142 -6.33 18.36 28.54
CA ILE A 142 -5.84 17.69 27.34
C ILE A 142 -5.85 18.59 26.10
N ALA A 143 -6.69 19.64 26.05
CA ALA A 143 -6.67 20.60 24.96
C ALA A 143 -5.43 21.50 25.03
N ALA A 144 -5.03 21.92 26.24
CA ALA A 144 -3.78 22.63 26.46
C ALA A 144 -2.54 21.77 26.10
N VAL A 145 -2.58 20.47 26.42
CA VAL A 145 -1.55 19.52 25.96
C VAL A 145 -1.53 19.44 24.44
N ALA A 146 -2.67 19.22 23.79
CA ALA A 146 -2.80 19.07 22.33
C ALA A 146 -2.46 20.35 21.54
N ALA A 147 -2.53 21.52 22.16
CA ALA A 147 -2.12 22.79 21.57
C ALA A 147 -0.61 23.08 21.73
N SER A 148 0.08 22.35 22.63
CA SER A 148 1.50 22.55 22.92
C SER A 148 2.37 21.65 22.07
N GLU A 149 3.21 22.25 21.21
CA GLU A 149 4.17 21.51 20.39
C GLU A 149 5.17 20.72 21.24
N THR A 150 5.69 21.31 22.32
CA THR A 150 6.58 20.62 23.27
C THR A 150 5.91 19.43 23.91
N ALA A 151 4.67 19.59 24.38
CA ALA A 151 3.94 18.51 25.03
C ALA A 151 3.63 17.38 24.04
N MET A 152 3.12 17.71 22.86
CA MET A 152 2.75 16.70 21.87
C MET A 152 3.95 16.01 21.24
N THR A 153 5.09 16.68 21.12
CA THR A 153 6.35 16.03 20.73
C THR A 153 6.77 14.99 21.78
N ALA A 154 6.70 15.35 23.07
CA ALA A 154 7.01 14.43 24.15
C ALA A 154 6.00 13.26 24.25
N VAL A 155 4.70 13.55 24.09
CA VAL A 155 3.63 12.54 24.06
C VAL A 155 3.86 11.59 22.88
N ALA A 156 4.06 12.10 21.67
CA ALA A 156 4.24 11.28 20.47
C ALA A 156 5.52 10.42 20.50
N ALA A 157 6.56 10.84 21.23
CA ALA A 157 7.78 10.06 21.43
C ALA A 157 7.66 9.01 22.55
N SER A 158 6.63 9.08 23.40
CA SER A 158 6.45 8.20 24.56
C SER A 158 5.43 7.10 24.29
N GLU A 159 5.88 5.84 24.33
CA GLU A 159 5.00 4.66 24.20
C GLU A 159 3.90 4.65 25.26
N THR A 160 4.23 4.97 26.52
CA THR A 160 3.26 4.98 27.63
C THR A 160 2.25 6.11 27.50
N ALA A 161 2.67 7.30 27.08
CA ALA A 161 1.75 8.41 26.86
C ALA A 161 0.82 8.14 25.67
N MET A 162 1.35 7.59 24.56
CA MET A 162 0.50 7.24 23.42
C MET A 162 -0.44 6.09 23.71
N ALA A 163 -0.03 5.10 24.52
CA ALA A 163 -0.94 4.06 24.99
C ALA A 163 -2.15 4.67 25.71
N ALA A 164 -1.92 5.63 26.62
CA ALA A 164 -2.98 6.36 27.31
C ALA A 164 -3.87 7.19 26.36
N VAL A 165 -3.29 7.83 25.34
CA VAL A 165 -4.06 8.59 24.34
C VAL A 165 -4.95 7.67 23.50
N VAL A 166 -4.42 6.58 22.92
CA VAL A 166 -5.19 5.72 22.00
C VAL A 166 -6.24 4.87 22.71
N SER A 167 -6.07 4.61 24.01
CA SER A 167 -7.07 3.94 24.84
C SER A 167 -8.15 4.89 25.40
N ASN A 168 -8.02 6.20 25.19
CA ASN A 168 -8.90 7.21 25.76
C ASN A 168 -9.59 8.03 24.66
N ALA A 169 -10.90 7.80 24.49
CA ALA A 169 -11.70 8.50 23.47
C ALA A 169 -11.71 10.03 23.65
N THR A 170 -11.74 10.54 24.88
CA THR A 170 -11.71 11.99 25.16
C THR A 170 -10.40 12.60 24.66
N ALA A 171 -9.27 11.99 25.01
CA ALA A 171 -7.96 12.47 24.60
C ALA A 171 -7.71 12.31 23.10
N LEU A 172 -8.01 11.13 22.56
CA LEU A 172 -7.88 10.83 21.14
C LEU A 172 -8.69 11.81 20.27
N ASN A 173 -9.93 12.13 20.64
CA ASN A 173 -10.75 13.08 19.87
C ASN A 173 -10.15 14.49 19.86
N VAL A 174 -9.59 14.93 20.99
CA VAL A 174 -8.91 16.25 21.08
C VAL A 174 -7.64 16.25 20.25
N VAL A 175 -6.84 15.18 20.31
CA VAL A 175 -5.63 15.02 19.49
C VAL A 175 -5.99 14.99 18.00
N ALA A 176 -6.93 14.15 17.57
CA ALA A 176 -7.29 13.94 16.17
C ALA A 176 -7.96 15.16 15.49
N THR A 177 -8.42 16.14 16.27
CA THR A 177 -8.99 17.40 15.77
C THR A 177 -8.02 18.58 15.88
N SER A 178 -6.88 18.40 16.56
CA SER A 178 -5.81 19.40 16.65
C SER A 178 -4.76 19.18 15.56
N GLN A 179 -4.57 20.19 14.71
CA GLN A 179 -3.53 20.15 13.67
C GLN A 179 -2.12 20.05 14.28
N ALA A 180 -1.85 20.79 15.35
CA ALA A 180 -0.55 20.76 16.02
C ALA A 180 -0.24 19.38 16.62
N ALA A 181 -1.24 18.79 17.28
CA ALA A 181 -1.10 17.45 17.87
C ALA A 181 -0.91 16.38 16.79
N MET A 182 -1.73 16.39 15.74
CA MET A 182 -1.62 15.39 14.68
C MET A 182 -0.36 15.55 13.84
N ASN A 183 0.20 16.75 13.70
CA ASN A 183 1.51 16.93 13.07
C ASN A 183 2.61 16.21 13.88
N ALA A 184 2.59 16.34 15.22
CA ALA A 184 3.55 15.65 16.08
C ALA A 184 3.35 14.12 16.06
N VAL A 185 2.10 13.65 16.10
CA VAL A 185 1.77 12.21 15.99
C VAL A 185 2.23 11.66 14.64
N ALA A 186 1.91 12.33 13.53
CA ALA A 186 2.27 11.88 12.19
C ALA A 186 3.79 11.90 11.93
N ALA A 187 4.54 12.75 12.62
CA ALA A 187 6.00 12.79 12.55
C ALA A 187 6.69 11.67 13.36
N SER A 188 5.98 10.99 14.26
CA SER A 188 6.53 9.96 15.14
C SER A 188 6.17 8.54 14.70
N GLU A 189 7.20 7.70 14.52
CA GLU A 189 7.02 6.26 14.26
C GLU A 189 6.34 5.55 15.42
N THR A 190 6.73 5.88 16.65
CA THR A 190 6.15 5.33 17.88
C THR A 190 4.65 5.64 17.96
N ALA A 191 4.26 6.88 17.71
CA ALA A 191 2.86 7.29 17.80
C ALA A 191 2.02 6.69 16.68
N MET A 192 2.49 6.71 15.43
CA MET A 192 1.74 6.12 14.32
C MET A 192 1.60 4.61 14.45
N THR A 193 2.60 3.92 14.97
CA THR A 193 2.51 2.49 15.29
C THR A 193 1.39 2.22 16.31
N ALA A 194 1.36 2.98 17.41
CA ALA A 194 0.32 2.84 18.43
C ALA A 194 -1.10 3.15 17.89
N VAL A 195 -1.23 4.19 17.07
CA VAL A 195 -2.50 4.58 16.45
C VAL A 195 -2.98 3.50 15.48
N ILE A 196 -2.13 2.99 14.59
CA ILE A 196 -2.48 1.97 13.60
C ILE A 196 -2.81 0.62 14.26
N ALA A 197 -2.10 0.27 15.33
CA ALA A 197 -2.37 -0.96 16.08
C ALA A 197 -3.74 -0.94 16.80
N ASN A 198 -4.29 0.25 17.07
CA ASN A 198 -5.61 0.42 17.68
C ASN A 198 -6.67 0.78 16.63
N THR A 199 -7.51 -0.19 16.27
CA THR A 199 -8.55 -0.01 15.24
C THR A 199 -9.48 1.18 15.51
N ALA A 200 -9.88 1.42 16.76
CA ALA A 200 -10.75 2.55 17.10
C ALA A 200 -10.01 3.89 16.88
N ALA A 201 -8.75 3.96 17.30
CA ALA A 201 -7.92 5.15 17.10
C ALA A 201 -7.67 5.45 15.62
N PHE A 202 -7.28 4.44 14.85
CA PHE A 202 -7.07 4.60 13.42
C PHE A 202 -8.35 5.00 12.68
N ASN A 203 -9.51 4.43 13.05
CA ASN A 203 -10.80 4.85 12.49
C ASN A 203 -11.13 6.33 12.79
N THR A 204 -10.83 6.82 14.00
CA THR A 204 -10.96 8.24 14.33
C THR A 204 -10.05 9.12 13.46
N VAL A 205 -8.82 8.68 13.20
CA VAL A 205 -7.90 9.39 12.29
C VAL A 205 -8.44 9.40 10.86
N VAL A 206 -8.82 8.25 10.32
CA VAL A 206 -9.32 8.09 8.95
C VAL A 206 -10.58 8.93 8.68
N THR A 207 -11.43 9.11 9.70
CA THR A 207 -12.65 9.94 9.58
C THR A 207 -12.42 11.42 9.84
N SER A 208 -11.24 11.83 10.31
CA SER A 208 -10.87 13.22 10.55
C SER A 208 -10.06 13.79 9.38
N HIS A 209 -10.59 14.83 8.73
CA HIS A 209 -9.87 15.55 7.68
C HIS A 209 -8.59 16.22 8.20
N VAL A 210 -8.60 16.75 9.44
CA VAL A 210 -7.42 17.36 10.07
C VAL A 210 -6.33 16.31 10.27
N ALA A 211 -6.70 15.14 10.80
CA ALA A 211 -5.77 14.05 11.05
C ALA A 211 -5.22 13.45 9.76
N MET A 212 -6.08 13.18 8.77
CA MET A 212 -5.62 12.63 7.48
C MET A 212 -4.74 13.60 6.70
N ASN A 213 -4.96 14.92 6.78
CA ASN A 213 -4.05 15.90 6.19
C ASN A 213 -2.68 15.89 6.86
N ALA A 214 -2.61 15.73 8.18
CA ALA A 214 -1.34 15.58 8.88
C ALA A 214 -0.63 14.28 8.47
N VAL A 215 -1.36 13.16 8.36
CA VAL A 215 -0.85 11.88 7.85
C VAL A 215 -0.27 12.04 6.45
N ALA A 216 -1.03 12.61 5.51
CA ALA A 216 -0.60 12.81 4.12
C ALA A 216 0.52 13.86 3.95
N SER A 217 0.80 14.65 4.99
CA SER A 217 1.92 15.60 5.02
C SER A 217 3.21 15.01 5.60
N SER A 218 3.16 13.79 6.17
CA SER A 218 4.30 13.13 6.80
C SER A 218 4.67 11.83 6.09
N TYR A 219 5.91 11.73 5.61
CA TYR A 219 6.39 10.49 5.00
C TYR A 219 6.46 9.34 6.01
N VAL A 220 6.66 9.65 7.30
CA VAL A 220 6.68 8.67 8.39
C VAL A 220 5.31 8.02 8.54
N ALA A 221 4.26 8.84 8.62
CA ALA A 221 2.89 8.35 8.73
C ALA A 221 2.42 7.63 7.47
N VAL A 222 2.71 8.17 6.28
CA VAL A 222 2.36 7.51 5.02
C VAL A 222 3.03 6.14 4.92
N ALA A 223 4.32 6.03 5.25
CA ALA A 223 5.01 4.74 5.27
C ALA A 223 4.34 3.77 6.27
N ALA A 224 4.09 4.21 7.51
CA ALA A 224 3.46 3.37 8.52
C ALA A 224 2.06 2.85 8.09
N VAL A 225 1.27 3.68 7.39
CA VAL A 225 -0.02 3.24 6.82
C VAL A 225 0.20 2.16 5.76
N TYR A 226 1.15 2.32 4.84
CA TYR A 226 1.43 1.34 3.80
C TYR A 226 2.10 0.05 4.31
N GLU A 227 2.77 0.08 5.47
CA GLU A 227 3.31 -1.12 6.13
C GLU A 227 2.21 -2.02 6.69
N SER A 228 1.03 -1.48 6.99
CA SER A 228 -0.11 -2.23 7.53
C SER A 228 -1.18 -2.49 6.46
N ALA A 229 -1.31 -3.74 6.04
CA ALA A 229 -2.37 -4.14 5.10
C ALA A 229 -3.78 -3.77 5.60
N VAL A 230 -4.03 -3.91 6.91
CA VAL A 230 -5.31 -3.52 7.52
C VAL A 230 -5.53 -2.02 7.42
N ALA A 231 -4.50 -1.20 7.71
CA ALA A 231 -4.60 0.24 7.62
C ALA A 231 -4.88 0.70 6.18
N VAL A 232 -4.19 0.12 5.20
CA VAL A 232 -4.44 0.39 3.77
C VAL A 232 -5.90 0.11 3.40
N GLU A 233 -6.43 -1.04 3.80
CA GLU A 233 -7.83 -1.40 3.50
C GLU A 233 -8.83 -0.49 4.22
N THR A 234 -8.56 -0.09 5.46
CA THR A 234 -9.39 0.88 6.19
C THR A 234 -9.39 2.25 5.51
N VAL A 235 -8.24 2.74 5.05
CA VAL A 235 -8.18 4.02 4.32
C VAL A 235 -8.90 3.92 2.98
N LYS A 236 -8.70 2.85 2.21
CA LYS A 236 -9.40 2.62 0.92
C LYS A 236 -10.92 2.59 1.06
N ALA A 237 -11.43 2.05 2.17
CA ALA A 237 -12.87 2.04 2.45
C ALA A 237 -13.47 3.44 2.68
N ASN A 238 -12.65 4.46 2.92
CA ASN A 238 -13.05 5.84 3.03
C ASN A 238 -12.50 6.65 1.85
N GLU A 239 -13.37 6.97 0.87
CA GLU A 239 -12.97 7.66 -0.36
C GLU A 239 -12.25 9.00 -0.12
N THR A 240 -12.67 9.77 0.88
CA THR A 240 -12.03 11.07 1.19
C THR A 240 -10.64 10.86 1.76
N ALA A 241 -10.49 9.93 2.70
CA ALA A 241 -9.19 9.61 3.29
C ALA A 241 -8.24 9.01 2.24
N TRP A 242 -8.74 8.14 1.37
CA TRP A 242 -7.98 7.57 0.26
C TRP A 242 -7.52 8.64 -0.73
N ALA A 243 -8.40 9.57 -1.10
CA ALA A 243 -8.04 10.71 -1.95
C ALA A 243 -6.97 11.61 -1.29
N THR A 244 -7.09 11.89 0.01
CA THR A 244 -6.08 12.65 0.76
C THR A 244 -4.73 11.91 0.80
N LEU A 245 -4.73 10.60 1.11
CA LEU A 245 -3.50 9.81 1.21
C LEU A 245 -2.80 9.68 -0.15
N THR A 246 -3.55 9.34 -1.20
CA THR A 246 -2.99 9.21 -2.55
C THR A 246 -2.68 10.56 -3.22
N GLY A 247 -3.27 11.64 -2.73
CA GLY A 247 -2.96 13.02 -3.08
C GLY A 247 -1.78 13.63 -2.33
N ALA A 248 -1.09 12.87 -1.48
CA ALA A 248 0.12 13.32 -0.80
C ALA A 248 1.19 13.76 -1.82
N SER A 249 1.98 14.77 -1.45
CA SER A 249 2.99 15.33 -2.35
C SER A 249 4.04 14.30 -2.79
N SER A 250 4.67 14.53 -3.95
CA SER A 250 5.77 13.69 -4.43
C SER A 250 6.94 13.59 -3.44
N ALA A 251 7.16 14.62 -2.62
CA ALA A 251 8.17 14.62 -1.56
C ALA A 251 7.83 13.60 -0.46
N VAL A 252 6.57 13.60 0.00
CA VAL A 252 6.08 12.67 1.01
C VAL A 252 6.05 11.25 0.47
N MET A 253 5.41 11.04 -0.69
CA MET A 253 5.27 9.73 -1.31
C MET A 253 6.63 9.14 -1.68
N GLY A 254 7.56 9.96 -2.17
CA GLY A 254 8.93 9.55 -2.45
C GLY A 254 9.64 9.05 -1.20
N LYS A 255 9.73 9.89 -0.17
CA LYS A 255 10.38 9.49 1.09
C LYS A 255 9.75 8.26 1.74
N ALA A 256 8.43 8.13 1.68
CA ALA A 256 7.73 6.95 2.18
C ALA A 256 8.10 5.69 1.37
N ALA A 257 8.09 5.78 0.04
CA ALA A 257 8.49 4.68 -0.84
C ALA A 257 9.96 4.27 -0.62
N ALA A 258 10.86 5.23 -0.42
CA ALA A 258 12.26 4.96 -0.08
C ALA A 258 12.37 4.18 1.25
N LYS A 259 11.66 4.61 2.30
CA LYS A 259 11.64 3.89 3.60
C LYS A 259 11.13 2.46 3.43
N LEU A 260 10.00 2.28 2.75
CA LEU A 260 9.39 0.97 2.48
C LEU A 260 10.31 0.03 1.68
N ALA A 261 11.17 0.60 0.83
CA ALA A 261 12.17 -0.14 0.06
C ALA A 261 13.47 -0.42 0.85
N GLY A 262 13.55 -0.03 2.13
CA GLY A 262 14.76 -0.19 2.96
C GLY A 262 15.88 0.81 2.63
N LEU A 263 15.56 1.90 1.92
CA LEU A 263 16.49 2.97 1.60
C LEU A 263 16.37 4.09 2.63
N ASN A 264 17.40 4.93 2.74
CA ASN A 264 17.38 6.10 3.62
C ASN A 264 16.57 7.26 3.00
N PRO A 265 15.41 7.66 3.57
CA PRO A 265 14.57 8.69 2.98
C PRO A 265 15.22 10.08 2.91
N ALA A 266 16.24 10.36 3.73
CA ALA A 266 16.95 11.63 3.69
C ALA A 266 17.70 11.87 2.38
N ASP A 267 18.06 10.79 1.66
CA ASP A 267 18.79 10.86 0.40
C ASP A 267 17.87 11.18 -0.80
N TYR A 268 16.56 11.21 -0.58
CA TYR A 268 15.54 11.38 -1.61
C TYR A 268 14.65 12.57 -1.29
N ALA A 269 14.73 13.63 -2.11
CA ALA A 269 13.86 14.79 -1.94
C ALA A 269 12.40 14.47 -2.30
N ASP A 270 12.19 13.68 -3.35
CA ASP A 270 10.89 13.34 -3.93
C ASP A 270 10.94 12.10 -4.84
N MET A 271 9.83 11.78 -5.50
CA MET A 271 9.74 10.70 -6.49
C MET A 271 10.67 10.88 -7.71
N THR A 272 11.05 12.11 -8.08
CA THR A 272 11.99 12.36 -9.19
C THR A 272 13.41 11.94 -8.79
N ALA A 273 13.81 12.25 -7.55
CA ALA A 273 15.08 11.77 -6.98
C ALA A 273 15.14 10.23 -6.95
N ILE A 274 14.03 9.57 -6.64
CA ILE A 274 13.94 8.10 -6.69
C ILE A 274 14.11 7.59 -8.13
N ALA A 275 13.37 8.14 -9.09
CA ALA A 275 13.40 7.71 -10.49
C ALA A 275 14.79 7.88 -11.14
N SER A 276 15.58 8.84 -10.68
CA SER A 276 16.96 9.10 -11.13
C SER A 276 18.03 8.31 -10.37
N SER A 277 17.66 7.62 -9.29
CA SER A 277 18.60 6.85 -8.47
C SER A 277 18.80 5.44 -9.03
N SER A 278 20.05 5.12 -9.38
CA SER A 278 20.42 3.78 -9.83
C SER A 278 20.19 2.71 -8.75
N ALA A 279 20.39 3.04 -7.47
CA ALA A 279 20.13 2.13 -6.36
C ALA A 279 18.64 1.78 -6.24
N ALA A 280 17.77 2.80 -6.25
CA ALA A 280 16.32 2.59 -6.17
C ALA A 280 15.79 1.84 -7.40
N MET A 281 16.24 2.21 -8.61
CA MET A 281 15.83 1.53 -9.84
C MET A 281 16.37 0.09 -9.93
N SER A 282 17.54 -0.20 -9.36
CA SER A 282 18.04 -1.57 -9.24
C SER A 282 17.17 -2.41 -8.30
N ALA A 283 16.72 -1.84 -7.19
CA ALA A 283 15.79 -2.51 -6.27
C ALA A 283 14.44 -2.80 -6.95
N VAL A 284 13.91 -1.86 -7.74
CA VAL A 284 12.70 -2.07 -8.55
C VAL A 284 12.90 -3.20 -9.57
N ALA A 285 14.01 -3.19 -10.31
CA ALA A 285 14.30 -4.20 -11.33
C ALA A 285 14.48 -5.61 -10.74
N ALA A 286 15.00 -5.72 -9.52
CA ALA A 286 15.14 -6.99 -8.82
C ALA A 286 13.82 -7.50 -8.21
N SER A 287 12.82 -6.64 -8.03
CA SER A 287 11.54 -6.97 -7.40
C SER A 287 10.54 -7.54 -8.40
N GLN A 288 10.21 -8.83 -8.25
CA GLN A 288 9.21 -9.49 -9.11
C GLN A 288 7.83 -8.83 -9.01
N THR A 289 7.41 -8.42 -7.81
CA THR A 289 6.12 -7.74 -7.60
C THR A 289 6.10 -6.39 -8.31
N ALA A 290 7.17 -5.59 -8.20
CA ALA A 290 7.25 -4.30 -8.86
C ALA A 290 7.25 -4.46 -10.39
N MET A 291 8.04 -5.41 -10.91
CA MET A 291 8.11 -5.69 -12.34
C MET A 291 6.80 -6.24 -12.90
N ALA A 292 6.09 -7.09 -12.14
CA ALA A 292 4.75 -7.57 -12.52
C ALA A 292 3.72 -6.42 -12.56
N ALA A 293 3.75 -5.52 -11.57
CA ALA A 293 2.89 -4.34 -11.55
C ALA A 293 3.16 -3.43 -12.75
N ILE A 294 4.44 -3.16 -13.06
CA ILE A 294 4.84 -2.38 -14.25
C ILE A 294 4.35 -3.06 -15.54
N ALA A 295 4.57 -4.36 -15.69
CA ALA A 295 4.16 -5.11 -16.89
C ALA A 295 2.64 -5.14 -17.09
N SER A 296 1.86 -5.17 -16.00
CA SER A 296 0.39 -5.11 -16.05
C SER A 296 -0.17 -3.70 -16.28
N SER A 297 0.65 -2.66 -16.10
CA SER A 297 0.23 -1.27 -16.20
C SER A 297 0.34 -0.76 -17.63
N GLN A 298 -0.79 -0.50 -18.27
CA GLN A 298 -0.85 0.06 -19.62
C GLN A 298 -0.12 1.41 -19.71
N THR A 299 -0.27 2.28 -18.71
CA THR A 299 0.39 3.59 -18.67
C THR A 299 1.91 3.46 -18.57
N ALA A 300 2.41 2.57 -17.70
CA ALA A 300 3.85 2.36 -17.56
C ALA A 300 4.44 1.76 -18.84
N MET A 301 3.79 0.73 -19.41
CA MET A 301 4.24 0.10 -20.65
C MET A 301 4.20 1.05 -21.85
N ALA A 302 3.18 1.91 -21.96
CA ALA A 302 3.12 2.94 -23.00
C ALA A 302 4.27 3.96 -22.87
N ALA A 303 4.60 4.38 -21.64
CA ALA A 303 5.72 5.28 -21.37
C ALA A 303 7.09 4.64 -21.67
N ILE A 304 7.25 3.34 -21.38
CA ILE A 304 8.46 2.59 -21.74
C ILE A 304 8.60 2.49 -23.26
N ALA A 305 7.52 2.15 -23.97
CA ALA A 305 7.53 2.04 -25.43
C ALA A 305 7.83 3.38 -26.11
N SER A 306 7.37 4.51 -25.57
CA SER A 306 7.68 5.84 -26.11
C SER A 306 9.07 6.37 -25.73
N SER A 307 9.76 5.74 -24.77
CA SER A 307 11.09 6.15 -24.34
C SER A 307 12.17 5.63 -25.29
N GLN A 308 12.80 6.55 -26.02
CA GLN A 308 13.91 6.23 -26.93
C GLN A 308 15.08 5.55 -26.20
N THR A 309 15.43 6.00 -24.99
CA THR A 309 16.50 5.39 -24.19
C THR A 309 16.15 3.96 -23.79
N ALA A 310 14.91 3.70 -23.35
CA ALA A 310 14.49 2.37 -22.96
C ALA A 310 14.45 1.43 -24.17
N MET A 311 13.85 1.87 -25.28
CA MET A 311 13.77 1.06 -26.50
C MET A 311 15.13 0.83 -27.17
N ALA A 312 16.06 1.80 -27.09
CA ALA A 312 17.43 1.60 -27.54
C ALA A 312 18.16 0.54 -26.71
N ALA A 313 17.97 0.53 -25.38
CA ALA A 313 18.52 -0.51 -24.51
C ALA A 313 17.93 -1.89 -24.83
N VAL A 314 16.62 -1.98 -25.10
CA VAL A 314 15.97 -3.21 -25.57
C VAL A 314 16.57 -3.67 -26.90
N ALA A 315 16.68 -2.78 -27.89
CA ALA A 315 17.21 -3.09 -29.23
C ALA A 315 18.73 -3.42 -29.23
N ALA A 316 19.45 -3.09 -28.17
CA ALA A 316 20.85 -3.48 -27.97
C ALA A 316 21.01 -4.88 -27.34
N SER A 317 19.95 -5.45 -26.76
CA SER A 317 19.98 -6.74 -26.05
C SER A 317 19.30 -7.84 -26.85
N TYR A 318 20.07 -8.83 -27.31
CA TYR A 318 19.52 -9.96 -28.07
C TYR A 318 18.51 -10.78 -27.27
N VAL A 319 18.67 -10.87 -25.95
CA VAL A 319 17.72 -11.54 -25.06
C VAL A 319 16.39 -10.77 -25.00
N ALA A 320 16.46 -9.45 -24.87
CA ALA A 320 15.26 -8.61 -24.83
C ALA A 320 14.54 -8.60 -26.19
N VAL A 321 15.28 -8.46 -27.30
CA VAL A 321 14.72 -8.57 -28.66
C VAL A 321 14.05 -9.92 -28.88
N ALA A 322 14.69 -11.03 -28.50
CA ALA A 322 14.09 -12.36 -28.61
C ALA A 322 12.81 -12.46 -27.76
N ALA A 323 12.82 -11.96 -26.52
CA ALA A 323 11.65 -11.97 -25.66
C ALA A 323 10.47 -11.18 -26.24
N VAL A 324 10.74 -10.01 -26.83
CA VAL A 324 9.69 -9.20 -27.50
C VAL A 324 9.13 -9.96 -28.70
N TYR A 325 9.96 -10.42 -29.64
CA TYR A 325 9.49 -11.14 -30.82
C TYR A 325 8.85 -12.50 -30.50
N GLY A 326 9.19 -13.11 -29.37
CA GLY A 326 8.58 -14.33 -28.87
C GLY A 326 7.18 -14.15 -28.29
N SER A 327 6.71 -12.91 -28.11
CA SER A 327 5.41 -12.59 -27.53
C SER A 327 4.57 -11.73 -28.49
N ALA A 328 3.47 -12.29 -28.98
CA ALA A 328 2.54 -11.56 -29.85
C ALA A 328 2.04 -10.25 -29.20
N VAL A 329 1.72 -10.30 -27.90
CA VAL A 329 1.28 -9.13 -27.13
C VAL A 329 2.35 -8.05 -27.07
N ALA A 330 3.62 -8.44 -26.85
CA ALA A 330 4.73 -7.48 -26.81
C ALA A 330 4.99 -6.87 -28.19
N VAL A 331 4.95 -7.69 -29.25
CA VAL A 331 5.08 -7.20 -30.64
C VAL A 331 3.99 -6.20 -30.98
N ASP A 332 2.72 -6.51 -30.67
CA ASP A 332 1.60 -5.62 -30.96
C ASP A 332 1.71 -4.29 -30.19
N ALA A 333 2.11 -4.34 -28.92
CA ALA A 333 2.36 -3.16 -28.11
C ALA A 333 3.48 -2.27 -28.67
N VAL A 334 4.60 -2.86 -29.12
CA VAL A 334 5.69 -2.10 -29.74
C VAL A 334 5.28 -1.54 -31.10
N LYS A 335 4.56 -2.30 -31.93
CA LYS A 335 4.06 -1.86 -33.24
C LYS A 335 3.11 -0.68 -33.16
N ALA A 336 2.33 -0.58 -32.08
CA ALA A 336 1.45 0.58 -31.86
C ALA A 336 2.22 1.90 -31.69
N ASN A 337 3.54 1.84 -31.44
CA ASN A 337 4.42 2.99 -31.35
C ASN A 337 5.46 2.98 -32.49
N GLU A 338 5.30 3.88 -33.46
CA GLU A 338 6.15 3.95 -34.65
C GLU A 338 7.65 4.12 -34.32
N THR A 339 7.98 4.92 -33.31
CA THR A 339 9.39 5.14 -32.89
C THR A 339 9.97 3.89 -32.22
N ALA A 340 9.19 3.23 -31.37
CA ALA A 340 9.58 1.98 -30.72
C ALA A 340 9.79 0.87 -31.76
N TRP A 341 8.85 0.76 -32.71
CA TRP A 341 8.91 -0.21 -33.79
C TRP A 341 10.11 0.03 -34.70
N ALA A 342 10.37 1.28 -35.11
CA ALA A 342 11.55 1.64 -35.88
C ALA A 342 12.85 1.31 -35.14
N THR A 343 12.91 1.56 -33.83
CA THR A 343 14.08 1.24 -33.01
C THR A 343 14.30 -0.27 -32.90
N LEU A 344 13.23 -1.04 -32.66
CA LEU A 344 13.30 -2.50 -32.53
C LEU A 344 13.67 -3.16 -33.86
N THR A 345 13.01 -2.75 -34.95
CA THR A 345 13.31 -3.27 -36.30
C THR A 345 14.66 -2.80 -36.84
N GLY A 346 15.17 -1.68 -36.32
CA GLY A 346 16.51 -1.16 -36.57
C GLY A 346 17.61 -1.79 -35.71
N ALA A 347 17.32 -2.81 -34.89
CA ALA A 347 18.34 -3.54 -34.14
C ALA A 347 19.43 -4.09 -35.08
N THR A 348 20.68 -4.09 -34.61
CA THR A 348 21.82 -4.52 -35.43
C THR A 348 21.71 -5.98 -35.86
N SER A 349 22.36 -6.34 -36.98
CA SER A 349 22.42 -7.73 -37.46
C SER A 349 23.00 -8.69 -36.41
N ALA A 350 23.92 -8.23 -35.57
CA ALA A 350 24.48 -9.00 -34.47
C ALA A 350 23.42 -9.36 -33.42
N VAL A 351 22.64 -8.36 -32.98
CA VAL A 351 21.55 -8.55 -32.02
C VAL A 351 20.46 -9.44 -32.63
N MET A 352 20.04 -9.16 -33.87
CA MET A 352 18.98 -9.91 -34.53
C MET A 352 19.38 -11.37 -34.79
N GLY A 353 20.63 -11.62 -35.22
CA GLY A 353 21.14 -12.98 -35.45
C GLY A 353 21.09 -13.83 -34.18
N LYS A 354 21.57 -13.27 -33.06
CA LYS A 354 21.49 -13.93 -31.75
C LYS A 354 20.05 -14.10 -31.27
N ALA A 355 19.18 -13.12 -31.48
CA ALA A 355 17.79 -13.21 -31.08
C ALA A 355 17.03 -14.32 -31.84
N VAL A 356 17.25 -14.43 -33.16
CA VAL A 356 16.70 -15.51 -33.99
C VAL A 356 17.21 -16.88 -33.54
N ALA A 357 18.48 -16.99 -33.17
CA ALA A 357 19.03 -18.23 -32.62
C ALA A 357 18.29 -18.64 -31.33
N VAL A 358 18.06 -17.70 -30.40
CA VAL A 358 17.28 -17.96 -29.17
C VAL A 358 15.86 -18.42 -29.49
N LEU A 359 15.15 -17.71 -30.38
CA LEU A 359 13.78 -18.07 -30.79
C LEU A 359 13.69 -19.43 -31.47
N SER A 360 14.79 -19.89 -32.07
CA SER A 360 14.91 -21.19 -32.74
C SER A 360 15.44 -22.30 -31.83
N GLY A 361 15.65 -22.03 -30.53
CA GLY A 361 16.20 -22.98 -29.57
C GLY A 361 17.68 -23.32 -29.77
N LEU A 362 18.43 -22.45 -30.45
CA LEU A 362 19.86 -22.60 -30.74
C LEU A 362 20.70 -21.82 -29.73
N ASN A 363 21.98 -22.18 -29.59
CA ASN A 363 22.92 -21.41 -28.77
C ASN A 363 23.28 -20.08 -29.49
N PRO A 364 22.91 -18.90 -28.95
CA PRO A 364 23.20 -17.61 -29.57
C PRO A 364 24.70 -17.29 -29.66
N ASP A 365 25.56 -17.88 -28.82
CA ASP A 365 27.01 -17.62 -28.90
C ASP A 365 27.66 -18.23 -30.15
N SER A 366 26.98 -19.18 -30.80
CA SER A 366 27.41 -19.74 -32.08
C SER A 366 27.13 -18.83 -33.28
N TYR A 367 26.40 -17.73 -33.09
CA TYR A 367 25.92 -16.86 -34.17
C TYR A 367 26.33 -15.41 -33.90
N ALA A 368 27.32 -14.92 -34.63
CA ALA A 368 27.78 -13.54 -34.48
C ALA A 368 26.75 -12.52 -35.01
N ASP A 369 26.03 -12.87 -36.08
CA ASP A 369 25.05 -12.02 -36.77
C ASP A 369 24.08 -12.83 -37.65
N MET A 370 23.20 -12.13 -38.38
CA MET A 370 22.27 -12.74 -39.34
C MET A 370 22.96 -13.50 -40.49
N THR A 371 24.18 -13.14 -40.88
CA THR A 371 24.94 -13.85 -41.92
C THR A 371 25.44 -15.20 -41.41
N ALA A 372 25.87 -15.28 -40.14
CA ALA A 372 26.18 -16.54 -39.49
C ALA A 372 24.95 -17.46 -39.38
N VAL A 373 23.76 -16.89 -39.12
CA VAL A 373 22.49 -17.64 -39.12
C VAL A 373 22.19 -18.17 -40.53
N ALA A 374 22.25 -17.31 -41.55
CA ALA A 374 21.93 -17.68 -42.93
C ALA A 374 22.88 -18.72 -43.54
N SER A 375 24.14 -18.77 -43.09
CA SER A 375 25.14 -19.74 -43.54
C SER A 375 25.12 -21.06 -42.77
N SER A 376 24.40 -21.14 -41.65
CA SER A 376 24.29 -22.35 -40.85
C SER A 376 23.18 -23.27 -41.38
N SER A 377 23.57 -24.44 -41.88
CA SER A 377 22.62 -25.48 -42.29
C SER A 377 21.71 -25.92 -41.14
N THR A 378 22.22 -25.91 -39.90
CA THR A 378 21.43 -26.24 -38.70
C THR A 378 20.37 -25.18 -38.43
N ALA A 379 20.74 -23.90 -38.46
CA ALA A 379 19.80 -22.81 -38.24
C ALA A 379 18.76 -22.74 -39.36
N MET A 380 19.18 -22.85 -40.62
CA MET A 380 18.26 -22.86 -41.76
C MET A 380 17.33 -24.07 -41.74
N THR A 381 17.78 -25.25 -41.29
CA THR A 381 16.90 -26.41 -41.09
C THR A 381 15.83 -26.13 -40.02
N ALA A 382 16.22 -25.53 -38.89
CA ALA A 382 15.28 -25.16 -37.83
C ALA A 382 14.25 -24.11 -38.31
N ILE A 383 14.69 -23.12 -39.09
CA ILE A 383 13.81 -22.08 -39.67
C ILE A 383 12.86 -22.67 -40.71
N ILE A 384 13.35 -23.49 -41.65
CA ILE A 384 12.54 -24.08 -42.72
C ILE A 384 11.52 -25.09 -42.14
N GLY A 385 11.88 -25.81 -41.08
CA GLY A 385 10.98 -26.72 -40.38
C GLY A 385 9.84 -26.01 -39.63
N ASN A 386 9.91 -24.69 -39.47
CA ASN A 386 8.87 -23.89 -38.82
C ASN A 386 7.83 -23.42 -39.85
N SER A 387 6.61 -23.97 -39.77
CA SER A 387 5.52 -23.64 -40.69
C SER A 387 5.14 -22.16 -40.67
N THR A 388 5.27 -21.47 -39.54
CA THR A 388 4.97 -20.04 -39.43
C THR A 388 5.99 -19.21 -40.20
N ALA A 389 7.28 -19.53 -40.05
CA ALA A 389 8.34 -18.86 -40.80
C ALA A 389 8.20 -19.12 -42.31
N LEU A 390 7.96 -20.37 -42.70
CA LEU A 390 7.74 -20.73 -44.10
C LEU A 390 6.51 -20.02 -44.70
N ASN A 391 5.38 -19.99 -43.99
CA ASN A 391 4.17 -19.29 -44.43
C ASN A 391 4.40 -17.77 -44.55
N ALA A 392 5.22 -17.18 -43.68
CA ALA A 392 5.59 -15.77 -43.78
C ALA A 392 6.44 -15.47 -45.04
N VAL A 393 7.34 -16.38 -45.42
CA VAL A 393 8.13 -16.28 -46.66
C VAL A 393 7.23 -16.43 -47.88
N VAL A 394 6.38 -17.46 -47.91
CA VAL A 394 5.49 -17.76 -49.05
C VAL A 394 4.42 -16.68 -49.26
N SER A 395 3.95 -16.05 -48.18
CA SER A 395 2.97 -14.94 -48.27
C SER A 395 3.61 -13.58 -48.55
N SER A 396 4.94 -13.46 -48.45
CA SER A 396 5.67 -12.22 -48.73
C SER A 396 5.99 -12.08 -50.22
N SER A 397 5.34 -11.10 -50.88
CA SER A 397 5.61 -10.80 -52.29
C SER A 397 7.06 -10.40 -52.54
N THR A 398 7.70 -9.70 -51.59
CA THR A 398 9.12 -9.33 -51.69
C THR A 398 10.03 -10.55 -51.61
N ALA A 399 9.77 -11.47 -50.68
CA ALA A 399 10.57 -12.68 -50.54
C ALA A 399 10.39 -13.61 -51.74
N MET A 400 9.14 -13.81 -52.18
CA MET A 400 8.84 -14.62 -53.37
C MET A 400 9.46 -14.03 -54.64
N ALA A 401 9.38 -12.71 -54.85
CA ALA A 401 10.04 -12.06 -55.99
C ALA A 401 11.57 -12.20 -55.96
N ALA A 402 12.19 -12.23 -54.76
CA ALA A 402 13.61 -12.48 -54.61
C ALA A 402 13.97 -13.94 -54.94
N ILE A 403 13.15 -14.91 -54.49
CA ILE A 403 13.32 -16.33 -54.80
C ILE A 403 13.15 -16.58 -56.31
N GLU A 404 12.13 -16.01 -56.93
CA GLU A 404 11.88 -16.12 -58.38
C GLU A 404 13.04 -15.58 -59.24
N LYS A 405 13.75 -14.56 -58.74
CA LYS A 405 14.93 -13.99 -59.42
C LYS A 405 16.23 -14.73 -59.08
N SER A 406 16.24 -15.56 -58.05
CA SER A 406 17.44 -16.26 -57.58
C SER A 406 17.82 -17.41 -58.51
N GLN A 407 19.01 -17.34 -59.11
CA GLN A 407 19.53 -18.43 -59.92
C GLN A 407 19.75 -19.71 -59.09
N VAL A 408 20.23 -19.57 -57.85
CA VAL A 408 20.42 -20.71 -56.94
C VAL A 408 19.11 -21.43 -56.65
N ALA A 409 18.00 -20.69 -56.49
CA ALA A 409 16.68 -21.29 -56.29
C ALA A 409 16.19 -22.01 -57.56
N LYS A 410 16.39 -21.41 -58.74
CA LYS A 410 16.05 -22.05 -60.03
C LYS A 410 16.83 -23.34 -60.25
N ASP A 411 18.14 -23.31 -59.98
CA ASP A 411 19.01 -24.49 -60.09
C ASP A 411 18.54 -25.59 -59.13
N ALA A 412 18.13 -25.24 -57.91
CA ALA A 412 17.60 -26.19 -56.94
C ALA A 412 16.23 -26.79 -57.35
N ILE A 413 15.33 -26.01 -57.94
CA ILE A 413 14.05 -26.50 -58.48
C ILE A 413 14.32 -27.46 -59.65
N ALA A 414 15.18 -27.06 -60.58
CA ALA A 414 15.54 -27.87 -61.75
C ALA A 414 16.23 -29.20 -61.37
N ALA A 415 16.96 -29.23 -60.25
CA ALA A 415 17.56 -30.46 -59.72
C ALA A 415 16.54 -31.44 -59.13
N SER A 416 15.29 -31.03 -58.89
CA SER A 416 14.23 -31.86 -58.33
C SER A 416 13.14 -32.15 -59.36
N ASP A 417 13.04 -33.41 -59.76
CA ASP A 417 12.05 -33.90 -60.74
C ASP A 417 10.59 -33.59 -60.29
N MET A 418 10.31 -33.77 -59.00
CA MET A 418 9.02 -33.38 -58.41
C MET A 418 8.79 -31.87 -58.43
N ALA A 419 9.78 -31.06 -58.06
CA ALA A 419 9.61 -29.61 -58.00
C ALA A 419 9.45 -29.01 -59.39
N THR A 420 10.24 -29.48 -60.36
CA THR A 420 10.15 -29.09 -61.77
C THR A 420 8.76 -29.38 -62.33
N ALA A 421 8.22 -30.58 -62.07
CA ALA A 421 6.87 -30.95 -62.49
C ALA A 421 5.81 -30.04 -61.91
N LYS A 422 5.86 -29.81 -60.59
CA LYS A 422 4.91 -28.94 -59.88
C LYS A 422 4.99 -27.49 -60.36
N TYR A 423 6.19 -26.98 -60.61
CA TYR A 423 6.39 -25.64 -61.15
C TYR A 423 5.82 -25.53 -62.57
N ALA A 424 6.15 -26.46 -63.46
CA ALA A 424 5.73 -26.43 -64.86
C ALA A 424 4.20 -26.50 -65.01
N VAL A 425 3.53 -27.45 -64.34
CA VAL A 425 2.06 -27.56 -64.40
C VAL A 425 1.38 -26.37 -63.72
N GLY A 426 1.96 -25.85 -62.64
CA GLY A 426 1.43 -24.68 -61.93
C GLY A 426 1.50 -23.40 -62.77
N ALA A 427 2.62 -23.18 -63.46
CA ALA A 427 2.79 -22.08 -64.41
C ALA A 427 1.80 -22.18 -65.60
N ALA A 428 1.43 -23.40 -65.98
CA ALA A 428 0.42 -23.70 -66.99
C ALA A 428 -1.04 -23.61 -66.47
N GLY A 429 -1.27 -23.18 -65.23
CA GLY A 429 -2.61 -23.02 -64.64
C GLY A 429 -3.27 -24.33 -64.18
N LEU A 430 -2.53 -25.44 -64.17
CA LEU A 430 -3.00 -26.73 -63.66
C LEU A 430 -2.68 -26.88 -62.17
N LYS A 431 -3.42 -27.74 -61.47
CA LYS A 431 -3.24 -27.97 -60.03
C LYS A 431 -1.97 -28.82 -59.77
N PRO A 432 -0.92 -28.28 -59.13
CA PRO A 432 0.35 -29.00 -58.98
C PRO A 432 0.28 -30.29 -58.14
N ALA A 433 -0.72 -30.40 -57.25
CA ALA A 433 -0.91 -31.57 -56.42
C ALA A 433 -1.27 -32.84 -57.22
N ASP A 434 -1.80 -32.68 -58.43
CA ASP A 434 -2.27 -33.80 -59.26
C ASP A 434 -1.11 -34.49 -60.02
N TYR A 435 0.10 -33.91 -59.96
CA TYR A 435 1.28 -34.37 -60.69
C TYR A 435 2.44 -34.61 -59.72
N ALA A 436 2.74 -35.88 -59.46
CA ALA A 436 3.79 -36.26 -58.51
C ALA A 436 5.21 -35.91 -59.00
N ASN A 437 5.46 -35.99 -60.30
CA ASN A 437 6.77 -35.81 -60.94
C ASN A 437 6.64 -35.60 -62.47
N MET A 438 7.75 -35.40 -63.21
CA MET A 438 7.68 -35.11 -64.65
C MET A 438 7.16 -36.29 -65.47
N ALA A 439 7.33 -37.53 -64.99
CA ALA A 439 6.74 -38.70 -65.63
C ALA A 439 5.20 -38.66 -65.59
N ALA A 440 4.61 -38.21 -64.47
CA ALA A 440 3.16 -38.00 -64.36
C ALA A 440 2.66 -36.87 -65.28
N VAL A 441 3.46 -35.81 -65.47
CA VAL A 441 3.17 -34.73 -66.43
C VAL A 441 3.19 -35.26 -67.86
N ALA A 442 4.23 -35.99 -68.24
CA ALA A 442 4.39 -36.56 -69.58
C ALA A 442 3.29 -37.59 -69.92
N ALA A 443 2.78 -38.31 -68.92
CA ALA A 443 1.67 -39.25 -69.07
C ALA A 443 0.29 -38.58 -69.17
N SER A 444 0.16 -37.30 -68.83
CA SER A 444 -1.09 -36.54 -68.90
C SER A 444 -1.17 -35.73 -70.18
N GLN A 445 -2.09 -36.13 -71.05
CA GLN A 445 -2.35 -35.41 -72.30
C GLN A 445 -2.81 -33.96 -72.04
N THR A 446 -3.54 -33.72 -70.95
CA THR A 446 -3.95 -32.37 -70.51
C THR A 446 -2.76 -31.54 -70.05
N ALA A 447 -1.80 -32.13 -69.32
CA ALA A 447 -0.62 -31.41 -68.84
C ALA A 447 0.36 -31.09 -69.95
N MET A 448 0.64 -32.06 -70.82
CA MET A 448 1.49 -31.87 -71.99
C MET A 448 0.94 -30.80 -72.94
N ALA A 449 -0.39 -30.68 -73.08
CA ALA A 449 -1.01 -29.65 -73.90
C ALA A 449 -0.96 -28.24 -73.28
N ALA A 450 -0.86 -28.14 -71.95
CA ALA A 450 -0.88 -26.85 -71.24
C ALA A 450 0.53 -26.25 -71.03
N ILE A 451 1.57 -27.08 -71.03
CA ILE A 451 2.97 -26.67 -70.80
C ILE A 451 3.73 -26.43 -72.11
N ALA A 452 3.25 -27.03 -73.22
CA ALA A 452 3.77 -26.80 -74.57
C ALA A 452 3.51 -25.36 -75.04
#